data_AF-A0A0F2NKX4-F1
#
_entry.id   AF-A0A0F2NKX4-F1
#
_cell.length_a   1.000
_cell.length_b   1.000
_cell.length_c   1.000
_cell.angle_alpha   90.00
_cell.angle_beta   90.00
_cell.angle_gamma   90.00
#
_symmetry.space_group_name_H-M   'P 1'
#
loop_
_entity.id
_entity.type
_entity.pdbx_description
1 polymer ?
#
loop_
_entity_poly.entity_id
_entity_poly.type
_entity_poly.pdbx_seq_one_letter_code
_entity_poly.pdbx_strand_id
1 'polypeptide(L)'
;MSPELKYHSIVVSITTALVFAFWLFLNDLILKYPLLSAPVAGVIALGTYKFTALLLLSMFRHFVFIKRFILGPYHLEGSWAGFYIGKNGDPRYFIETFEQSFTSLVIRGKAFKENGEFHGGWVTDNANIDVNLGRLTYYFKSDPLSYSSINHGIACFDLDRPAPHKPAQRIVGFSSELIDGIKLRAIEEKISENTLMDIEHSLEKAKEIYIKNKNCI
;
A
#
# COMPACT_ATOMS: atom_id res chain seq x y z
N MET A 1 -7.22 -14.02 4.21
CA MET A 1 -7.25 -13.34 5.52
C MET A 1 -6.89 -11.88 5.31
N SER A 2 -7.67 -10.95 5.87
CA SER A 2 -7.35 -9.52 5.78
C SER A 2 -6.03 -9.20 6.52
N PRO A 3 -5.30 -8.15 6.15
CA PRO A 3 -4.07 -7.78 6.83
C PRO A 3 -4.26 -7.48 8.31
N GLU A 4 -5.37 -6.85 8.69
CA GLU A 4 -5.73 -6.59 10.09
C GLU A 4 -5.89 -7.86 10.91
N LEU A 5 -6.63 -8.84 10.39
CA LEU A 5 -6.83 -10.10 11.09
C LEU A 5 -5.49 -10.83 11.26
N LYS A 6 -4.65 -10.84 10.21
CA LYS A 6 -3.30 -11.40 10.28
C LYS A 6 -2.46 -10.72 11.36
N TYR A 7 -2.48 -9.40 11.41
CA TYR A 7 -1.79 -8.62 12.43
C TYR A 7 -2.25 -9.00 13.84
N HIS A 8 -3.56 -9.02 14.09
CA HIS A 8 -4.10 -9.38 15.40
C HIS A 8 -3.77 -10.83 15.78
N SER A 9 -3.82 -11.77 14.84
CA SER A 9 -3.40 -13.16 15.10
C SER A 9 -1.93 -13.26 15.52
N ILE A 10 -1.03 -12.49 14.90
CA ILE A 10 0.38 -12.44 15.28
C ILE A 10 0.54 -11.83 16.69
N VAL A 11 -0.14 -10.71 16.96
CA VAL A 11 -0.12 -10.05 18.27
C VAL A 11 -0.56 -11.02 19.36
N VAL A 12 -1.73 -11.65 19.19
CA VAL A 12 -2.28 -12.61 20.15
C VAL A 12 -1.32 -13.77 20.37
N SER A 13 -0.76 -14.35 19.30
CA SER A 13 0.16 -15.48 19.40
C SER A 13 1.40 -15.13 20.24
N ILE A 14 2.02 -13.98 19.97
CA ILE A 14 3.20 -13.52 20.71
C ILE A 14 2.84 -13.17 22.16
N THR A 15 1.72 -12.46 22.37
CA THR A 15 1.24 -12.13 23.71
C THR A 15 0.98 -13.37 24.54
N THR A 16 0.30 -14.38 24.01
CA THR A 16 0.03 -15.63 24.71
C THR A 16 1.34 -16.32 25.12
N ALA A 17 2.31 -16.44 24.20
CA ALA A 17 3.62 -17.02 24.52
C ALA A 17 4.35 -16.25 25.64
N LEU A 18 4.33 -14.91 25.59
CA LEU A 18 4.95 -14.06 26.61
C LEU A 18 4.25 -14.17 27.97
N VAL A 19 2.92 -14.19 28.00
CA VAL A 19 2.15 -14.34 29.25
C VAL A 19 2.43 -15.70 29.90
N PHE A 20 2.49 -16.78 29.12
CA PHE A 20 2.88 -18.10 29.64
C PHE A 20 4.32 -18.09 30.16
N ALA A 21 5.25 -17.43 29.48
CA ALA A 21 6.61 -17.27 29.98
C ALA A 21 6.66 -16.50 31.30
N PHE A 22 5.93 -15.37 31.42
CA PHE A 22 5.81 -14.63 32.68
C PHE A 22 5.21 -15.46 33.81
N TRP A 23 4.23 -16.33 33.49
CA TRP A 23 3.61 -17.20 34.47
C TRP A 23 4.61 -18.16 35.13
N LEU A 24 5.56 -18.70 34.34
CA LEU A 24 6.62 -19.57 34.87
C LEU A 24 7.49 -18.85 35.90
N PHE A 25 7.75 -17.55 35.71
CA PHE A 25 8.54 -16.75 36.66
C PHE A 25 7.74 -16.31 37.90
N LEU A 26 6.42 -16.23 37.79
CA LEU A 26 5.55 -15.74 38.87
C LEU A 26 4.93 -16.84 39.72
N ASN A 27 5.23 -18.11 39.42
CA ASN A 27 4.60 -19.27 40.05
C ASN A 27 4.68 -19.22 41.59
N ASP A 28 5.85 -18.87 42.14
CA ASP A 28 6.05 -18.77 43.59
C ASP A 28 5.19 -17.66 44.22
N LEU A 29 5.03 -16.53 43.53
CA LEU A 29 4.19 -15.42 43.99
C LEU A 29 2.70 -15.81 43.98
N ILE A 30 2.28 -16.55 42.95
CA ILE A 30 0.91 -17.02 42.77
C ILE A 30 0.54 -18.02 43.86
N LEU A 31 1.41 -18.97 44.18
CA LEU A 31 1.21 -19.95 45.25
C LEU A 31 1.14 -19.27 46.63
N LYS A 32 1.92 -18.19 46.83
CA LYS A 32 1.95 -17.45 48.09
C LYS A 32 0.71 -16.57 48.31
N TYR A 33 0.11 -16.02 47.25
CA TYR A 33 -1.06 -15.12 47.33
C TYR A 33 -2.16 -15.51 46.33
N PRO A 34 -2.88 -16.63 46.55
CA PRO A 34 -3.82 -17.17 45.57
C PRO A 34 -4.98 -16.22 45.25
N LEU A 35 -5.47 -15.45 46.23
CA LEU A 35 -6.55 -14.48 46.03
C LEU A 35 -6.15 -13.28 45.16
N LEU A 36 -4.85 -12.92 45.13
CA LEU A 36 -4.34 -11.83 44.30
C LEU A 36 -3.89 -12.29 42.92
N SER A 37 -3.77 -13.61 42.71
CA SER A 37 -3.23 -14.17 41.46
C SER A 37 -4.05 -13.78 40.23
N ALA A 38 -5.38 -13.88 40.29
CA ALA A 38 -6.28 -13.58 39.19
C ALA A 38 -6.23 -12.11 38.72
N PRO A 39 -6.37 -11.08 39.60
CA PRO A 39 -6.25 -9.69 39.16
C PRO A 39 -4.85 -9.34 38.65
N VAL A 40 -3.80 -9.89 39.27
CA VAL A 40 -2.41 -9.71 38.80
C VAL A 40 -2.23 -10.31 37.40
N ALA A 41 -2.73 -11.53 37.17
CA ALA A 41 -2.71 -12.18 35.87
C ALA A 41 -3.44 -11.35 34.80
N GLY A 42 -4.62 -10.81 35.14
CA GLY A 42 -5.38 -9.94 34.25
C GLY A 42 -4.61 -8.69 33.85
N VAL A 43 -3.98 -8.01 34.82
CA VAL A 43 -3.16 -6.82 34.56
C VAL A 43 -1.95 -7.15 33.68
N ILE A 44 -1.27 -8.26 33.96
CA ILE A 44 -0.12 -8.71 33.14
C ILE A 44 -0.58 -9.02 31.72
N ALA A 45 -1.64 -9.80 31.55
CA ALA A 45 -2.15 -10.17 30.23
C ALA A 45 -2.52 -8.95 29.38
N LEU A 46 -3.27 -8.00 29.96
CA LEU A 46 -3.65 -6.76 29.28
C LEU A 46 -2.43 -5.87 28.98
N GLY A 47 -1.50 -5.76 29.93
CA GLY A 47 -0.27 -4.99 29.77
C GLY A 47 0.63 -5.55 28.66
N THR A 48 0.86 -6.87 28.68
CA THR A 48 1.63 -7.57 27.65
C THR A 48 0.96 -7.45 26.29
N TYR A 49 -0.35 -7.64 26.18
CA TYR A 49 -1.08 -7.46 24.92
C TYR A 49 -0.86 -6.06 24.34
N LYS A 50 -1.12 -5.02 25.15
CA LYS A 50 -0.99 -3.63 24.71
C LYS A 50 0.45 -3.31 24.29
N PHE A 51 1.43 -3.79 25.06
CA PHE A 51 2.84 -3.61 24.74
C PHE A 51 3.23 -4.29 23.42
N THR A 52 2.88 -5.57 23.25
CA THR A 52 3.15 -6.33 22.02
C THR A 52 2.49 -5.68 20.81
N ALA A 53 1.23 -5.25 20.93
CA ALA A 53 0.51 -4.57 19.87
C ALA A 53 1.22 -3.27 19.48
N LEU A 54 1.54 -2.39 20.44
CA LEU A 54 2.20 -1.12 20.14
C LEU A 54 3.59 -1.31 19.54
N LEU A 55 4.35 -2.30 20.03
CA LEU A 55 5.66 -2.64 19.50
C LEU A 55 5.57 -3.09 18.04
N LEU A 56 4.69 -4.06 17.74
CA LEU A 56 4.50 -4.56 16.38
C LEU A 56 3.93 -3.49 15.43
N LEU A 57 3.04 -2.62 15.92
CA LEU A 57 2.54 -1.49 15.13
C LEU A 57 3.67 -0.50 14.80
N SER A 58 4.53 -0.20 15.77
CA SER A 58 5.71 0.64 15.54
C SER A 58 6.64 0.00 14.50
N MET A 59 6.90 -1.30 14.64
CA MET A 59 7.70 -2.05 13.68
C MET A 59 7.09 -2.06 12.28
N PHE A 60 5.77 -2.25 12.16
CA PHE A 60 5.04 -2.19 10.89
C PHE A 60 5.20 -0.84 10.19
N ARG A 61 5.23 0.27 10.94
CA ARG A 61 5.35 1.62 10.38
C ARG A 61 6.75 1.94 9.87
N HIS A 62 7.79 1.40 10.49
CA HIS A 62 9.17 1.77 10.20
C HIS A 62 9.92 0.76 9.33
N PHE A 63 9.55 -0.53 9.39
CA PHE A 63 10.25 -1.59 8.66
C PHE A 63 9.39 -2.11 7.51
N VAL A 64 9.75 -1.73 6.28
CA VAL A 64 9.08 -2.15 5.04
C VAL A 64 8.99 -3.68 4.93
N PHE A 65 10.03 -4.40 5.35
CA PHE A 65 10.02 -5.87 5.36
C PHE A 65 8.85 -6.45 6.18
N ILE A 66 8.60 -5.88 7.37
CA ILE A 66 7.53 -6.32 8.26
C ILE A 66 6.17 -5.95 7.67
N LYS A 67 6.04 -4.73 7.14
CA LYS A 67 4.84 -4.29 6.42
C LYS A 67 4.51 -5.23 5.26
N ARG A 68 5.49 -5.55 4.41
CA ARG A 68 5.36 -6.49 3.30
C ARG A 68 4.97 -7.89 3.76
N PHE A 69 5.56 -8.38 4.85
CA PHE A 69 5.20 -9.69 5.41
C PHE A 69 3.74 -9.73 5.89
N ILE A 70 3.30 -8.70 6.62
CA ILE A 70 1.94 -8.66 7.18
C ILE A 70 0.89 -8.42 6.07
N LEU A 71 1.11 -7.45 5.19
CA LEU A 71 0.20 -7.15 4.09
C LEU A 71 0.17 -8.26 3.02
N GLY A 72 1.30 -8.94 2.76
CA GLY A 72 1.40 -10.03 1.80
C GLY A 72 0.95 -9.59 0.38
N PRO A 73 -0.06 -10.24 -0.24
CA PRO A 73 -0.54 -9.86 -1.56
C PRO A 73 -1.24 -8.49 -1.60
N TYR A 74 -1.62 -7.92 -0.45
CA TYR A 74 -2.18 -6.57 -0.38
C TYR A 74 -1.10 -5.48 -0.49
N HIS A 75 0.19 -5.84 -0.37
CA HIS A 75 1.27 -4.85 -0.31
C HIS A 75 1.53 -4.20 -1.67
N LEU A 76 1.25 -2.89 -1.76
CA LEU A 76 1.53 -2.06 -2.94
C LEU A 76 2.45 -0.87 -2.61
N GLU A 77 2.74 -0.61 -1.33
CA GLU A 77 3.59 0.52 -0.89
C GLU A 77 4.92 0.61 -1.66
N GLY A 78 5.30 1.84 -2.01
CA GLY A 78 6.53 2.13 -2.75
C GLY A 78 6.34 3.22 -3.81
N SER A 79 7.37 3.40 -4.64
CA SER A 79 7.32 4.26 -5.82
C SER A 79 7.06 3.45 -7.06
N TRP A 80 6.16 3.97 -7.89
CA TRP A 80 5.70 3.38 -9.14
C TRP A 80 5.95 4.36 -10.27
N ALA A 81 6.22 3.83 -11.45
CA ALA A 81 6.38 4.61 -12.67
C ALA A 81 5.62 3.95 -13.80
N GLY A 82 5.08 4.76 -14.70
CA GLY A 82 4.24 4.26 -15.77
C GLY A 82 3.96 5.29 -16.84
N PHE A 83 3.08 4.90 -17.75
CA PHE A 83 2.65 5.77 -18.84
C PHE A 83 1.20 5.48 -19.22
N TYR A 84 0.57 6.47 -19.83
CA TYR A 84 -0.70 6.34 -20.52
C TYR A 84 -0.66 7.07 -21.86
N ILE A 85 -1.52 6.68 -22.79
CA ILE A 85 -1.67 7.38 -24.07
C ILE A 85 -2.76 8.44 -23.92
N GLY A 86 -2.39 9.69 -24.12
CA GLY A 86 -3.33 10.81 -24.05
C GLY A 86 -4.33 10.79 -25.20
N LYS A 87 -5.38 11.62 -25.11
CA LYS A 87 -6.45 11.69 -26.13
C LYS A 87 -5.95 11.97 -27.55
N ASN A 88 -4.82 12.66 -27.68
CA ASN A 88 -4.23 13.03 -28.96
C ASN A 88 -3.25 11.96 -29.50
N GLY A 89 -3.11 10.82 -28.82
CA GLY A 89 -2.14 9.78 -29.17
C GLY A 89 -0.74 10.00 -28.57
N ASP A 90 -0.48 11.15 -27.97
CA ASP A 90 0.82 11.44 -27.35
C ASP A 90 1.00 10.67 -26.03
N PRO A 91 2.16 10.06 -25.78
CA PRO A 91 2.45 9.46 -24.49
C PRO A 91 2.53 10.52 -23.39
N ARG A 92 2.06 10.12 -22.22
CA ARG A 92 2.23 10.85 -20.96
C ARG A 92 2.89 9.90 -19.98
N TYR A 93 3.96 10.38 -19.36
CA TYR A 93 4.71 9.63 -18.37
C TYR A 93 4.25 10.06 -16.99
N PHE A 94 4.25 9.14 -16.04
CA PHE A 94 3.90 9.50 -14.69
C PHE A 94 4.63 8.66 -13.66
N ILE A 95 4.69 9.23 -12.47
CA ILE A 95 5.30 8.65 -11.28
C ILE A 95 4.32 8.77 -10.14
N GLU A 96 4.26 7.76 -9.30
CA GLU A 96 3.33 7.69 -8.17
C GLU A 96 4.02 7.21 -6.89
N THR A 97 3.58 7.72 -5.75
CA THR A 97 3.91 7.15 -4.43
C THR A 97 2.69 6.50 -3.82
N PHE A 98 2.86 5.24 -3.41
CA PHE A 98 1.86 4.44 -2.75
C PHE A 98 2.23 4.40 -1.26
N GLU A 99 1.44 5.05 -0.42
CA GLU A 99 1.58 5.02 1.04
C GLU A 99 0.49 4.14 1.63
N GLN A 100 0.87 3.12 2.39
CA GLN A 100 -0.07 2.08 2.81
C GLN A 100 -0.09 1.87 4.33
N SER A 101 -1.30 1.77 4.86
CA SER A 101 -1.59 1.32 6.22
C SER A 101 -2.30 -0.04 6.18
N PHE A 102 -2.90 -0.49 7.29
CA PHE A 102 -3.69 -1.72 7.28
C PHE A 102 -5.00 -1.58 6.49
N THR A 103 -5.58 -0.38 6.47
CA THR A 103 -6.92 -0.11 5.94
C THR A 103 -6.94 0.86 4.78
N SER A 104 -5.87 1.64 4.62
CA SER A 104 -5.82 2.69 3.61
C SER A 104 -4.64 2.50 2.68
N LEU A 105 -4.87 2.89 1.43
CA LEU A 105 -3.86 3.12 0.42
C LEU A 105 -4.06 4.53 -0.10
N VAL A 106 -3.02 5.37 0.01
CA VAL A 106 -2.99 6.72 -0.55
C VAL A 106 -1.97 6.72 -1.67
N ILE A 107 -2.43 6.99 -2.88
CA ILE A 107 -1.59 7.12 -4.06
C ILE A 107 -1.53 8.60 -4.42
N ARG A 108 -0.31 9.11 -4.64
CA ARG A 108 -0.06 10.49 -5.09
C ARG A 108 0.72 10.42 -6.38
N GLY A 109 0.12 10.90 -7.46
CA GLY A 109 0.73 10.84 -8.78
C GLY A 109 1.09 12.21 -9.34
N LYS A 110 2.09 12.22 -10.21
CA LYS A 110 2.49 13.36 -11.02
C LYS A 110 2.68 12.89 -12.46
N ALA A 111 2.01 13.55 -13.40
CA ALA A 111 2.18 13.32 -14.83
C ALA A 111 3.09 14.38 -15.45
N PHE A 112 3.81 13.94 -16.48
CA PHE A 112 4.75 14.72 -17.26
C PHE A 112 4.50 14.48 -18.75
N LYS A 113 4.73 15.52 -19.54
CA LYS A 113 4.72 15.45 -21.00
C LYS A 113 5.99 14.74 -21.50
N GLU A 114 6.04 14.52 -22.81
CA GLU A 114 7.18 13.86 -23.45
C GLU A 114 8.51 14.59 -23.22
N ASN A 115 8.48 15.92 -23.26
CA ASN A 115 9.62 16.80 -22.98
C ASN A 115 10.00 16.88 -21.48
N GLY A 116 9.29 16.16 -20.59
CA GLY A 116 9.54 16.19 -19.16
C GLY A 116 8.88 17.35 -18.41
N GLU A 117 8.12 18.22 -19.08
CA GLU A 117 7.36 19.26 -18.39
C GLU A 117 6.25 18.66 -17.53
N PHE A 118 6.07 19.20 -16.32
CA PHE A 118 4.97 18.85 -15.44
C PHE A 118 3.63 19.15 -16.10
N HIS A 119 2.71 18.19 -16.06
CA HIS A 119 1.39 18.28 -16.68
C HIS A 119 0.28 18.46 -15.64
N GLY A 120 0.40 17.78 -14.50
CA GLY A 120 -0.62 17.75 -13.46
C GLY A 120 -0.34 16.68 -12.42
N GLY A 121 -1.10 16.70 -11.34
CA GLY A 121 -1.00 15.70 -10.28
C GLY A 121 -2.36 15.20 -9.84
N TRP A 122 -2.36 14.10 -9.11
CA TRP A 122 -3.57 13.56 -8.50
C TRP A 122 -3.30 12.93 -7.14
N VAL A 123 -4.36 12.81 -6.37
CA VAL A 123 -4.37 12.08 -5.11
C VAL A 123 -5.59 11.18 -5.10
N THR A 124 -5.41 9.95 -4.63
CA THR A 124 -6.52 9.00 -4.56
C THR A 124 -7.44 9.25 -3.39
N ASP A 125 -8.67 8.81 -3.60
CA ASP A 125 -9.74 8.77 -2.63
C ASP A 125 -10.33 7.34 -2.67
N ASN A 126 -10.53 6.73 -1.51
CA ASN A 126 -11.14 5.41 -1.36
C ASN A 126 -10.54 4.30 -2.25
N ALA A 127 -9.24 4.02 -2.11
CA ALA A 127 -8.61 2.90 -2.80
C ALA A 127 -9.01 1.55 -2.19
N ASN A 128 -9.37 0.60 -3.04
CA ASN A 128 -9.75 -0.77 -2.69
C ASN A 128 -8.87 -1.78 -3.44
N ILE A 129 -8.34 -2.75 -2.70
CA ILE A 129 -7.50 -3.83 -3.23
C ILE A 129 -8.25 -5.16 -3.05
N ASP A 130 -8.73 -5.71 -4.15
CA ASP A 130 -9.28 -7.06 -4.19
C ASP A 130 -8.20 -8.06 -4.60
N VAL A 131 -7.56 -8.70 -3.61
CA VAL A 131 -6.49 -9.68 -3.87
C VAL A 131 -6.98 -10.98 -4.50
N ASN A 132 -8.28 -11.30 -4.38
CA ASN A 132 -8.86 -12.51 -4.95
C ASN A 132 -9.09 -12.32 -6.45
N LEU A 133 -9.68 -11.19 -6.83
CA LEU A 133 -9.81 -10.78 -8.23
C LEU A 133 -8.49 -10.28 -8.83
N GLY A 134 -7.51 -9.95 -7.98
CA GLY A 134 -6.24 -9.34 -8.40
C GLY A 134 -6.47 -7.96 -8.99
N ARG A 135 -7.24 -7.10 -8.29
CA ARG A 135 -7.65 -5.79 -8.80
C ARG A 135 -7.45 -4.67 -7.79
N LEU A 136 -6.98 -3.54 -8.28
CA LEU A 136 -6.95 -2.25 -7.59
C LEU A 136 -7.98 -1.33 -8.23
N THR A 137 -8.90 -0.80 -7.43
CA THR A 137 -9.87 0.22 -7.86
C THR A 137 -9.81 1.41 -6.94
N TYR A 138 -9.82 2.62 -7.48
CA TYR A 138 -9.85 3.83 -6.66
C TYR A 138 -10.52 4.98 -7.39
N TYR A 139 -11.01 5.95 -6.60
CA TYR A 139 -11.33 7.27 -7.12
C TYR A 139 -10.11 8.16 -6.97
N PHE A 140 -10.04 9.22 -7.77
CA PHE A 140 -8.97 10.21 -7.63
C PHE A 140 -9.49 11.62 -7.86
N LYS A 141 -8.75 12.57 -7.30
CA LYS A 141 -8.88 14.00 -7.52
C LYS A 141 -7.66 14.44 -8.31
N SER A 142 -7.88 14.84 -9.56
CA SER A 142 -6.88 15.34 -10.49
C SER A 142 -6.88 16.86 -10.48
N ASP A 143 -5.70 17.44 -10.44
CA ASP A 143 -5.46 18.88 -10.57
C ASP A 143 -4.54 19.13 -11.79
N PRO A 144 -5.08 18.99 -13.01
CA PRO A 144 -4.33 19.23 -14.23
C PRO A 144 -4.15 20.73 -14.46
N LEU A 145 -2.94 21.16 -14.87
CA LEU A 145 -2.63 22.57 -15.11
C LEU A 145 -3.50 23.22 -16.21
N SER A 146 -4.11 22.41 -17.07
CA SER A 146 -4.94 22.87 -18.17
C SER A 146 -6.38 23.22 -17.79
N TYR A 147 -6.82 22.95 -16.55
CA TYR A 147 -8.17 23.21 -16.09
C TYR A 147 -8.18 24.14 -14.87
N SER A 148 -9.26 24.90 -14.71
CA SER A 148 -9.47 25.79 -13.56
C SER A 148 -10.12 25.09 -12.35
N SER A 149 -10.45 23.80 -12.48
CA SER A 149 -11.20 23.03 -11.48
C SER A 149 -10.56 21.67 -11.24
N ILE A 150 -10.73 21.16 -10.02
CA ILE A 150 -10.38 19.78 -9.66
C ILE A 150 -11.32 18.82 -10.39
N ASN A 151 -10.74 17.86 -11.12
CA ASN A 151 -11.48 16.83 -11.83
C ASN A 151 -11.49 15.53 -11.02
N HIS A 152 -12.64 14.91 -10.91
CA HIS A 152 -12.76 13.59 -10.30
C HIS A 152 -12.66 12.51 -11.36
N GLY A 153 -12.09 11.37 -11.00
CA GLY A 153 -11.99 10.22 -11.88
C GLY A 153 -12.02 8.89 -11.13
N ILE A 154 -12.06 7.82 -11.91
CA ILE A 154 -11.98 6.44 -11.44
C ILE A 154 -10.84 5.73 -12.15
N ALA A 155 -10.14 4.88 -11.42
CA ALA A 155 -9.13 4.00 -11.98
C ALA A 155 -9.38 2.54 -11.59
N CYS A 156 -9.04 1.64 -12.50
CA CYS A 156 -9.20 0.20 -12.34
C CYS A 156 -8.01 -0.49 -12.98
N PHE A 157 -7.26 -1.24 -12.17
CA PHE A 157 -6.06 -1.94 -12.58
C PHE A 157 -6.09 -3.39 -12.16
N ASP A 158 -5.67 -4.27 -13.06
CA ASP A 158 -5.36 -5.64 -12.72
C ASP A 158 -3.92 -5.72 -12.18
N LEU A 159 -3.74 -6.53 -11.13
CA LEU A 159 -2.52 -6.71 -10.35
C LEU A 159 -1.72 -7.89 -10.88
N ASP A 160 -0.60 -7.60 -11.55
CA ASP A 160 0.32 -8.61 -12.06
C ASP A 160 1.29 -9.05 -10.95
N ARG A 161 1.13 -10.32 -10.52
CA ARG A 161 1.82 -10.92 -9.39
C ARG A 161 2.65 -12.12 -9.85
N PRO A 162 3.89 -12.28 -9.38
CA PRO A 162 4.68 -13.48 -9.67
C PRO A 162 4.10 -14.75 -9.04
N ALA A 163 3.31 -14.62 -7.98
CA ALA A 163 2.55 -15.71 -7.36
C ALA A 163 1.35 -15.15 -6.58
N PRO A 164 0.27 -15.92 -6.34
CA PRO A 164 -0.95 -15.42 -5.68
C PRO A 164 -0.73 -14.80 -4.29
N HIS A 165 0.27 -15.29 -3.55
CA HIS A 165 0.59 -14.84 -2.19
C HIS A 165 1.65 -13.73 -2.14
N LYS A 166 2.20 -13.33 -3.28
CA LYS A 166 3.23 -12.29 -3.40
C LYS A 166 2.59 -10.94 -3.79
N PRO A 167 3.22 -9.81 -3.44
CA PRO A 167 2.77 -8.50 -3.88
C PRO A 167 2.91 -8.33 -5.39
N ALA A 168 2.07 -7.47 -5.96
CA ALA A 168 2.17 -7.09 -7.36
C ALA A 168 3.47 -6.30 -7.61
N GLN A 169 4.06 -6.51 -8.78
CA GLN A 169 5.23 -5.75 -9.25
C GLN A 169 4.89 -4.86 -10.45
N ARG A 170 3.72 -5.10 -11.03
CA ARG A 170 3.19 -4.40 -12.19
C ARG A 170 1.68 -4.30 -12.07
N ILE A 171 1.12 -3.20 -12.55
CA ILE A 171 -0.33 -3.02 -12.67
C ILE A 171 -0.66 -2.55 -14.08
N VAL A 172 -1.78 -3.04 -14.62
CA VAL A 172 -2.24 -2.73 -15.98
C VAL A 172 -3.72 -2.47 -15.94
N GLY A 173 -4.16 -1.37 -16.56
CA GLY A 173 -5.55 -0.98 -16.42
C GLY A 173 -5.88 0.29 -17.15
N PHE A 174 -6.80 1.05 -16.58
CA PHE A 174 -7.18 2.36 -17.10
C PHE A 174 -7.54 3.33 -15.98
N SER A 175 -7.41 4.60 -16.29
CA SER A 175 -8.05 5.70 -15.57
C SER A 175 -9.05 6.40 -16.50
N SER A 176 -10.06 7.03 -15.91
CA SER A 176 -11.04 7.82 -16.65
C SER A 176 -11.52 8.97 -15.79
N GLU A 177 -11.47 10.19 -16.34
CA GLU A 177 -12.05 11.36 -15.71
C GLU A 177 -13.57 11.34 -15.91
N LEU A 178 -14.33 11.76 -14.90
CA LEU A 178 -15.79 11.75 -14.95
C LEU A 178 -16.36 12.76 -15.95
N ILE A 179 -15.59 13.77 -16.34
CA ILE A 179 -16.04 14.85 -17.24
C ILE A 179 -16.20 14.33 -18.68
N ASP A 180 -15.28 13.47 -19.15
CA ASP A 180 -15.28 12.99 -20.52
C ASP A 180 -15.56 11.49 -20.65
N GLY A 181 -15.39 10.70 -19.58
CA GLY A 181 -15.61 9.26 -19.57
C GLY A 181 -14.65 8.47 -20.48
N ILE A 182 -13.58 9.09 -20.98
CA ILE A 182 -12.61 8.43 -21.85
C ILE A 182 -11.70 7.58 -20.98
N LYS A 183 -11.54 6.30 -21.35
CA LYS A 183 -10.61 5.39 -20.67
C LYS A 183 -9.22 5.54 -21.26
N LEU A 184 -8.30 6.01 -20.44
CA LEU A 184 -6.88 6.10 -20.77
C LEU A 184 -6.20 4.84 -20.24
N ARG A 185 -5.77 3.98 -21.15
CA ARG A 185 -5.05 2.74 -20.79
C ARG A 185 -3.69 3.08 -20.23
N ALA A 186 -3.33 2.45 -19.12
CA ALA A 186 -2.11 2.70 -18.39
C ALA A 186 -1.40 1.39 -18.01
N ILE A 187 -0.07 1.44 -18.00
CA ILE A 187 0.81 0.38 -17.52
C ILE A 187 1.81 1.00 -16.56
N GLU A 188 1.99 0.35 -15.42
CA GLU A 188 2.87 0.81 -14.35
C GLU A 188 3.67 -0.35 -13.77
N GLU A 189 4.93 -0.09 -13.44
CA GLU A 189 5.81 -1.03 -12.76
C GLU A 189 6.33 -0.40 -11.46
N LYS A 190 6.47 -1.21 -10.41
CA LYS A 190 7.08 -0.76 -9.16
C LYS A 190 8.59 -0.59 -9.38
N ILE A 191 9.11 0.59 -9.06
CA ILE A 191 10.53 0.92 -9.23
C ILE A 191 11.31 0.95 -7.92
N SER A 192 10.61 1.14 -6.79
CA SER A 192 11.23 1.16 -5.46
C SER A 192 10.23 0.75 -4.39
N GLU A 193 10.73 0.14 -3.31
CA GLU A 193 9.93 -0.14 -2.10
C GLU A 193 9.88 1.09 -1.16
N ASN A 194 10.68 2.13 -1.45
CA ASN A 194 10.62 3.41 -0.72
C ASN A 194 9.57 4.33 -1.36
N THR A 195 8.95 5.20 -0.56
CA THR A 195 8.03 6.24 -1.01
C THR A 195 8.71 7.57 -1.30
N LEU A 196 10.02 7.71 -1.00
CA LEU A 196 10.82 8.86 -1.42
C LEU A 196 11.17 8.74 -2.91
N MET A 197 10.58 9.60 -3.74
CA MET A 197 10.83 9.66 -5.18
C MET A 197 11.97 10.61 -5.53
N ASP A 198 12.94 10.08 -6.28
CA ASP A 198 13.77 10.89 -7.18
C ASP A 198 13.02 11.04 -8.52
N ILE A 199 12.59 12.27 -8.84
CA ILE A 199 11.74 12.55 -9.99
C ILE A 199 12.47 12.22 -11.30
N GLU A 200 13.75 12.58 -11.41
CA GLU A 200 14.51 12.40 -12.66
C GLU A 200 14.67 10.91 -12.97
N HIS A 201 15.18 10.15 -11.99
CA HIS A 201 15.33 8.70 -12.12
C HIS A 201 13.99 7.99 -12.37
N SER A 202 12.93 8.39 -11.67
CA SER A 202 11.61 7.78 -11.83
C SER A 202 11.01 8.07 -13.21
N LEU A 203 11.25 9.25 -13.77
CA LEU A 203 10.79 9.63 -15.09
C LEU A 203 11.55 8.88 -16.19
N GLU A 204 12.86 8.64 -16.02
CA GLU A 204 13.63 7.77 -16.91
C GLU A 204 13.02 6.36 -16.93
N LYS A 205 12.69 5.81 -15.75
CA LYS A 205 12.02 4.50 -15.66
C LYS A 205 10.65 4.49 -16.33
N ALA A 206 9.84 5.53 -16.19
CA ALA A 206 8.57 5.64 -16.90
C ALA A 206 8.75 5.57 -18.43
N LYS A 207 9.78 6.23 -18.97
CA LYS A 207 10.13 6.20 -20.41
C LYS A 207 10.61 4.81 -20.84
N GLU A 208 11.44 4.14 -20.04
CA GLU A 208 11.85 2.75 -20.30
C GLU A 208 10.63 1.80 -20.37
N ILE A 209 9.71 1.93 -19.42
CA ILE A 209 8.47 1.13 -19.36
C ILE A 209 7.61 1.36 -20.61
N TYR A 210 7.50 2.60 -21.07
CA TYR A 210 6.82 2.92 -22.33
C TYR A 210 7.47 2.22 -23.53
N ILE A 211 8.79 2.36 -23.72
CA ILE A 211 9.50 1.74 -24.84
C ILE A 211 9.30 0.23 -24.87
N LYS A 212 9.34 -0.42 -23.70
CA LYS A 212 9.12 -1.86 -23.51
C LYS A 212 7.69 -2.30 -23.86
N ASN A 213 6.69 -1.47 -23.61
CA ASN A 213 5.28 -1.85 -23.68
C ASN A 213 4.47 -1.13 -24.77
N LYS A 214 5.06 -0.24 -25.58
CA LYS A 214 4.34 0.56 -26.59
C LYS A 214 3.55 -0.26 -27.62
N ASN A 215 3.96 -1.51 -27.88
CA ASN A 215 3.27 -2.41 -28.81
C ASN A 215 2.13 -3.21 -28.16
N CYS A 216 1.96 -3.11 -26.84
CA CYS A 216 0.98 -3.85 -26.07
C CYS A 216 -0.27 -3.02 -25.74
N ILE A 217 -0.26 -1.73 -26.06
CA ILE A 217 -1.34 -0.76 -25.77
C ILE A 217 -2.22 -0.53 -26.98
#